data_AF-A0A1G2Y689-F1
#
_entry.id   AF-A0A1G2Y689-F1
#
_cell.length_a   1.000
_cell.length_b   1.000
_cell.length_c   1.000
_cell.angle_alpha   90.00
_cell.angle_beta   90.00
_cell.angle_gamma   90.00
#
_symmetry.space_group_name_H-M   'P 1'
#
loop_
_entity.id
_entity.type
_entity.pdbx_description
1 polymer ?
#
loop_
_entity_poly.entity_id
_entity_poly.type
_entity_poly.pdbx_seq_one_letter_code
_entity_poly.pdbx_strand_id
1 'polypeptide(L)'
;MIQCKDCEYFESGPDGRRLFKCDPFLNVKEPECVNKWQLIRLDMLVASYQSMLSWSERMAPMQDKIFKYMQREIEDINESENWKIGPDEEEDTDEEPKF
;
A
#
# COMPACT_ATOMS: atom_id res chain seq x y z
N MET A 1 2.25 3.90 -37.45
CA MET A 1 1.72 3.45 -36.15
C MET A 1 0.81 2.25 -36.33
N ILE A 2 1.42 1.07 -36.28
CA ILE A 2 0.74 -0.22 -36.27
C ILE A 2 -0.12 -0.34 -35.01
N GLN A 3 -1.30 -0.96 -35.08
CA GLN A 3 -2.05 -1.32 -33.87
C GLN A 3 -1.50 -2.64 -33.33
N CYS A 4 -1.54 -2.86 -32.01
CA CYS A 4 -1.00 -4.11 -31.44
C CYS A 4 -1.71 -5.35 -32.00
N LYS A 5 -3.02 -5.26 -32.28
CA LYS A 5 -3.80 -6.35 -32.90
C LYS A 5 -3.30 -6.79 -34.27
N ASP A 6 -2.58 -5.90 -34.97
CA ASP A 6 -2.05 -6.12 -36.31
C ASP A 6 -0.54 -6.47 -36.27
N CYS A 7 0.04 -6.63 -35.07
CA CYS A 7 1.46 -6.91 -34.85
C CYS A 7 1.73 -8.42 -34.73
N GLU A 8 2.83 -8.91 -35.33
CA GLU A 8 3.26 -10.31 -35.25
C GLU A 8 3.55 -10.80 -33.82
N TYR A 9 3.85 -9.88 -32.90
CA TYR A 9 4.12 -10.17 -31.49
C TYR A 9 2.86 -10.17 -30.62
N PHE A 10 1.68 -10.05 -31.20
CA PHE A 10 0.42 -10.03 -30.46
C PHE A 10 -0.40 -11.28 -30.73
N GLU A 11 -0.89 -11.89 -29.65
CA GLU A 11 -1.77 -13.04 -29.71
C GLU A 11 -3.01 -12.79 -28.84
N SER A 12 -4.18 -13.15 -29.37
CA SER A 12 -5.42 -13.19 -28.60
C SER A 12 -5.67 -14.63 -28.17
N GLY A 13 -5.64 -14.87 -26.86
CA GLY A 13 -5.98 -16.15 -26.27
C GLY A 13 -7.48 -16.45 -26.34
N PRO A 14 -7.89 -17.72 -26.14
CA PRO A 14 -9.28 -18.16 -26.25
C PRO A 14 -10.24 -17.45 -25.27
N ASP A 15 -9.75 -16.98 -24.13
CA ASP A 15 -10.55 -16.27 -23.11
C ASP A 15 -10.53 -14.74 -23.28
N GLY A 16 -10.12 -14.22 -24.44
CA GLY A 16 -9.93 -12.77 -24.65
C GLY A 16 -8.71 -12.19 -23.94
N ARG A 17 -7.86 -13.04 -23.34
CA ARG A 17 -6.57 -12.63 -22.79
C ARG A 17 -5.66 -12.14 -23.91
N ARG A 18 -5.05 -10.97 -23.70
CA ARG A 18 -4.09 -10.38 -24.63
C ARG A 18 -2.68 -10.80 -24.24
N LEU A 19 -1.98 -11.47 -25.14
CA LEU A 19 -0.59 -11.88 -24.97
C LEU A 19 0.30 -10.99 -25.85
N PHE A 20 1.26 -10.33 -25.22
CA PHE A 20 2.26 -9.51 -25.90
C PHE A 20 3.62 -10.21 -25.78
N LYS A 21 4.17 -10.66 -26.91
CA LYS A 21 5.48 -11.33 -27.02
C LYS A 21 6.62 -10.36 -27.36
N CYS A 22 6.33 -9.06 -27.46
CA CYS A 22 7.34 -8.05 -27.70
C CYS A 22 8.12 -7.73 -26.41
N ASP A 23 9.37 -7.34 -26.56
CA ASP A 23 10.28 -6.86 -25.54
C ASP A 23 10.69 -5.43 -25.94
N PRO A 24 10.47 -4.42 -25.07
CA PRO A 24 10.84 -3.03 -25.31
C PRO A 24 12.28 -2.80 -25.77
N PHE A 25 13.20 -3.71 -25.46
CA PHE A 25 14.62 -3.57 -25.70
C PHE A 25 15.16 -4.47 -26.81
N LEU A 26 14.41 -5.47 -27.26
CA LEU A 26 14.90 -6.45 -28.25
C LEU A 26 14.18 -6.38 -29.59
N ASN A 27 12.84 -6.31 -29.61
CA ASN A 27 12.07 -6.57 -30.83
C ASN A 27 10.84 -5.66 -30.99
N VAL A 28 10.90 -4.45 -30.46
CA VAL A 28 9.90 -3.42 -30.77
C VAL A 28 9.97 -3.00 -32.25
N LYS A 29 8.79 -2.89 -32.90
CA LYS A 29 8.67 -2.58 -34.33
C LYS A 29 8.79 -1.09 -34.63
N GLU A 30 8.19 -0.27 -33.77
CA GLU A 30 8.12 1.19 -33.93
C GLU A 30 8.41 1.84 -32.56
N PRO A 31 8.95 3.07 -32.53
CA PRO A 31 9.22 3.77 -31.27
C PRO A 31 7.97 3.94 -30.40
N GLU A 32 6.78 4.08 -31.01
CA GLU A 32 5.52 4.20 -30.28
C GLU A 32 5.12 2.92 -29.53
N CYS A 33 5.73 1.76 -29.83
CA CYS A 33 5.56 0.56 -29.01
C CYS A 33 6.05 0.76 -27.58
N VAL A 34 7.09 1.57 -27.37
CA VAL A 34 7.60 1.89 -26.02
C VAL A 34 6.55 2.68 -25.23
N ASN A 35 5.88 3.64 -25.87
CA ASN A 35 4.79 4.40 -25.24
C ASN A 35 3.61 3.50 -24.87
N LYS A 36 3.23 2.54 -25.73
CA LYS A 36 2.19 1.56 -25.40
C LYS A 36 2.59 0.66 -24.23
N TRP A 37 3.86 0.27 -24.17
CA TRP A 37 4.41 -0.47 -23.04
C TRP A 37 4.33 0.31 -21.73
N GLN A 38 4.67 1.60 -21.76
CA GLN A 38 4.52 2.49 -20.61
C GLN A 38 3.06 2.56 -20.16
N LEU A 39 2.10 2.72 -21.08
CA LEU A 39 0.68 2.74 -20.75
C LEU A 39 0.20 1.42 -20.10
N ILE A 40 0.59 0.27 -20.66
CA ILE A 40 0.25 -1.05 -20.08
C ILE A 40 0.81 -1.20 -18.67
N ARG A 41 2.05 -0.76 -18.43
CA ARG A 41 2.69 -0.84 -17.11
C ARG A 41 2.03 0.10 -16.09
N LEU A 42 1.66 1.30 -16.52
CA LEU A 42 0.94 2.26 -15.68
C LEU A 42 -0.43 1.73 -15.28
N ASP A 43 -1.19 1.16 -16.22
CA ASP A 43 -2.48 0.54 -15.94
C ASP A 43 -2.37 -0.58 -14.89
N MET A 44 -1.37 -1.46 -15.04
CA MET A 44 -1.08 -2.51 -14.06
C MET A 44 -0.73 -1.94 -12.67
N LEU A 45 0.01 -0.84 -12.61
CA LEU A 45 0.36 -0.17 -11.35
C LEU A 45 -0.84 0.50 -10.69
N VAL A 46 -1.73 1.10 -11.47
CA VAL A 46 -2.97 1.69 -10.93
C VAL A 46 -3.87 0.59 -10.37
N ALA A 47 -4.03 -0.53 -11.09
CA ALA A 47 -4.82 -1.66 -10.63
C ALA A 47 -4.27 -2.29 -9.32
N SER A 48 -2.95 -2.39 -9.20
CA SER A 48 -2.33 -2.90 -7.96
C SER A 48 -2.50 -1.93 -6.79
N TYR A 49 -2.39 -0.62 -7.05
CA TYR A 49 -2.62 0.40 -6.03
C TYR A 49 -4.07 0.42 -5.54
N GLN A 50 -5.05 0.32 -6.45
CA GLN A 50 -6.46 0.19 -6.09
C GLN A 50 -6.74 -1.06 -5.26
N SER A 51 -6.10 -2.19 -5.62
CA SER A 51 -6.20 -3.42 -4.84
C SER A 51 -5.65 -3.24 -3.42
N MET A 52 -4.51 -2.56 -3.28
CA MET A 52 -3.92 -2.23 -1.98
C MET A 52 -4.84 -1.34 -1.13
N LEU A 53 -5.42 -0.29 -1.71
CA LEU A 53 -6.37 0.57 -1.01
C LEU A 53 -7.58 -0.21 -0.51
N SER A 54 -8.17 -1.05 -1.35
CA SER A 54 -9.32 -1.88 -0.96
C SER A 54 -8.99 -2.85 0.19
N TRP A 55 -7.74 -3.32 0.24
CA TRP A 55 -7.28 -4.17 1.34
C TRP A 55 -7.10 -3.38 2.63
N SER A 56 -6.48 -2.20 2.56
CA SER A 56 -6.32 -1.29 3.69
C SER A 56 -7.68 -0.87 4.27
N GLU A 57 -8.66 -0.55 3.43
CA GLU A 57 -10.03 -0.23 3.86
C GLU A 57 -10.69 -1.39 4.62
N ARG A 58 -10.50 -2.63 4.17
CA ARG A 58 -11.01 -3.83 4.86
C ARG A 58 -10.33 -4.08 6.20
N MET A 59 -9.06 -3.67 6.33
CA MET A 59 -8.27 -3.85 7.55
C MET A 59 -8.45 -2.72 8.56
N ALA A 60 -8.95 -1.54 8.14
CA ALA A 60 -9.24 -0.41 9.03
C ALA A 60 -10.00 -0.79 10.33
N PRO A 61 -11.12 -1.53 10.30
CA PRO A 61 -11.84 -1.87 11.53
C PRO A 61 -11.07 -2.83 12.45
N MET A 62 -10.13 -3.62 11.90
CA MET A 62 -9.24 -4.45 12.70
C MET A 62 -8.17 -3.59 13.37
N GLN A 63 -7.58 -2.63 12.63
CA GLN A 63 -6.63 -1.67 13.18
C GLN A 63 -7.25 -0.91 14.36
N ASP A 64 -8.48 -0.41 14.22
CA ASP A 64 -9.20 0.27 15.31
C ASP A 64 -9.35 -0.60 16.56
N LYS A 65 -9.61 -1.90 16.40
CA LYS A 65 -9.72 -2.84 17.52
C LYS A 65 -8.38 -3.08 18.21
N ILE A 66 -7.30 -3.20 17.43
CA ILE A 66 -5.94 -3.36 17.96
C ILE A 66 -5.55 -2.12 18.76
N PHE A 67 -5.80 -0.91 18.22
CA PHE A 67 -5.52 0.34 18.94
C PHE A 67 -6.29 0.44 20.26
N LYS A 68 -7.60 0.14 20.25
CA LYS A 68 -8.42 0.15 21.47
C LYS A 68 -7.94 -0.86 22.51
N TYR A 69 -7.57 -2.06 22.07
CA TYR A 69 -7.07 -3.09 22.97
C TYR A 69 -5.73 -2.68 23.58
N MET A 70 -4.80 -2.20 22.75
CA MET A 70 -3.50 -1.71 23.20
C MET A 70 -3.64 -0.55 24.19
N GLN A 71 -4.54 0.40 23.94
CA GLN A 71 -4.82 1.49 24.86
C GLN A 71 -5.27 0.96 26.23
N ARG A 72 -6.18 -0.02 26.26
CA ARG A 72 -6.63 -0.63 27.51
C ARG A 72 -5.50 -1.33 28.26
N GLU A 73 -4.66 -2.09 27.57
CA GLU A 73 -3.53 -2.78 28.22
C GLU A 73 -2.52 -1.77 28.81
N ILE A 74 -2.30 -0.62 28.14
CA ILE A 74 -1.46 0.46 28.68
C ILE A 74 -2.11 1.09 29.93
N GLU A 75 -3.42 1.32 29.90
CA GLU A 75 -4.19 1.82 31.05
C GLU A 75 -4.10 0.84 32.24
N ASP A 76 -4.33 -0.46 31.98
CA ASP A 76 -4.24 -1.52 32.99
C ASP A 76 -2.82 -1.60 33.61
N ILE A 77 -1.77 -1.44 32.79
CA ILE A 77 -0.38 -1.38 33.27
C ILE A 77 -0.17 -0.15 34.16
N ASN A 78 -0.55 1.05 33.70
CA ASN A 78 -0.38 2.28 34.48
C ASN A 78 -1.11 2.20 35.83
N GLU A 79 -2.35 1.71 35.84
CA GLU A 79 -3.11 1.49 37.09
C GLU A 79 -2.40 0.49 38.01
N SER A 80 -1.84 -0.58 37.45
CA SER A 80 -1.08 -1.58 38.19
C SER A 80 0.30 -1.10 38.66
N GLU A 81 0.82 0.00 38.12
CA GLU A 81 2.04 0.64 38.60
C GLU A 81 1.77 1.78 39.59
N ASN A 82 0.52 2.24 39.68
CA ASN A 82 0.11 3.36 40.53
C ASN A 82 0.32 3.11 42.04
N TRP A 83 0.35 1.85 42.49
CA TRP A 83 0.67 1.53 43.89
C TRP A 83 2.14 1.79 44.26
N LYS A 84 3.03 1.94 43.27
CA LYS A 84 4.46 2.21 43.50
C LYS A 84 4.74 3.69 43.77
N ILE A 85 3.82 4.57 43.34
CA ILE A 85 3.87 6.01 43.58
C ILE A 85 3.23 6.26 44.94
N GLY A 86 4.00 6.77 45.90
CA GLY A 86 3.48 7.11 47.22
C GLY A 86 2.62 8.39 47.19
N PRO A 87 1.74 8.61 48.18
CA PRO A 87 0.92 9.83 48.27
C PRO A 87 1.71 11.15 48.41
N ASP A 88 3.04 11.09 48.51
CA ASP A 88 3.96 12.23 48.60
C ASP A 88 4.74 12.48 47.28
N GLU A 89 4.50 11.72 46.20
CA GLU A 89 5.23 11.81 44.91
C GLU A 89 4.34 12.27 43.72
N GLU A 90 3.26 13.02 43.97
CA GLU A 90 2.34 13.50 42.91
C GLU A 90 2.74 14.86 42.25
N GLU A 91 3.88 15.48 42.59
CA GLU A 91 4.32 16.74 41.97
C GLU A 91 5.74 16.62 41.36
N ASP A 92 5.89 16.14 40.12
CA ASP A 92 6.95 16.63 39.20
C ASP A 92 6.94 15.95 37.80
N THR A 93 5.91 16.17 36.98
CA THR A 93 6.04 15.88 35.53
C THR A 93 5.30 16.90 34.67
N ASP A 94 5.65 18.18 34.82
CA ASP A 94 5.40 19.22 33.81
C ASP A 94 6.55 20.25 33.80
N GLU A 95 7.80 19.79 33.61
CA GLU A 95 8.88 20.70 33.23
C GLU A 95 8.78 21.00 31.72
N GLU A 96 8.05 22.07 31.38
CA GLU A 96 8.19 22.74 30.08
C GLU A 96 9.66 23.19 29.90
N PRO A 97 10.29 22.94 28.74
CA PRO A 97 11.67 23.37 28.50
C PRO A 97 11.70 24.90 28.40
N LYS A 98 12.26 25.57 29.41
CA LYS A 98 12.57 27.00 29.32
C LYS A 98 13.82 27.20 28.47
N PHE A 99 13.63 27.96 27.38
CA PHE A 99 14.66 28.45 26.46
C PHE A 99 15.70 29.36 27.13
#